data_AF-A0A1Y1M7A8-F1
#
_entry.id   AF-A0A1Y1M7A8-F1
#
_cell.length_a   1.000
_cell.length_b   1.000
_cell.length_c   1.000
_cell.angle_alpha   90.00
_cell.angle_beta   90.00
_cell.angle_gamma   90.00
#
_symmetry.space_group_name_H-M   'P 1'
#
loop_
_entity.id
_entity.type
_entity.pdbx_description
1 polymer ?
#
loop_
_entity_poly.entity_id
_entity_poly.type
_entity_poly.pdbx_seq_one_letter_code
_entity_poly.pdbx_strand_id
1 'polypeptide(L)'
;AMSVDAPDVNGHEASLSQLAPPPLLEQVKIIEMLLKAFAEAPPQEGSVAYLVSRTWVDKALSLRTGSKSAAAGAESISLGPVDNTDIIQETIKDSSGRDFVRLIPGLGNESFELFPEDAWKLVM
;
A
#
# COMPACT_ATOMS: atom_id res chain seq x y z
N ALA A 1 -10.76 34.53 -47.07
CA ALA A 1 -9.78 33.86 -46.21
C ALA A 1 -9.73 34.59 -44.89
N MET A 2 -10.20 33.97 -43.80
CA MET A 2 -9.87 34.35 -42.43
C MET A 2 -9.71 33.06 -41.64
N SER A 3 -8.47 32.80 -41.21
CA SER A 3 -8.07 31.67 -40.38
C SER A 3 -8.78 31.74 -39.04
N VAL A 4 -9.47 30.66 -38.69
CA VAL A 4 -9.75 30.35 -37.29
C VAL A 4 -8.68 29.35 -36.86
N ASP A 5 -7.63 29.90 -36.27
CA ASP A 5 -6.64 29.15 -35.50
C ASP A 5 -7.38 28.57 -34.29
N ALA A 6 -7.56 27.26 -34.28
CA ALA A 6 -8.05 26.54 -33.11
C ALA A 6 -6.80 26.13 -32.32
N PRO A 7 -6.65 26.52 -31.05
CA PRO A 7 -5.58 25.95 -30.25
C PRO A 7 -5.91 24.49 -29.99
N ASP A 8 -5.04 23.62 -30.51
CA ASP A 8 -4.81 22.26 -30.04
C ASP A 8 -4.79 22.25 -28.51
N VAL A 9 -5.85 21.74 -27.87
CA VAL A 9 -5.73 21.22 -26.51
C VAL A 9 -5.11 19.83 -26.61
N ASN A 10 -3.82 19.87 -26.94
CA ASN A 10 -2.89 18.78 -26.88
C ASN A 10 -3.02 18.07 -25.53
N GLY A 11 -2.99 16.74 -25.61
CA GLY A 11 -3.26 15.83 -24.52
C GLY A 11 -2.48 16.17 -23.26
N HIS A 12 -3.20 16.15 -22.14
CA HIS A 12 -2.68 15.72 -20.85
C HIS A 12 -3.79 14.86 -20.21
N GLU A 13 -4.06 13.69 -20.80
CA GLU A 13 -4.17 12.52 -19.93
C GLU A 13 -2.79 12.37 -19.30
N ALA A 14 -2.57 13.13 -18.22
CA ALA A 14 -1.39 12.98 -17.40
C ALA A 14 -1.52 11.60 -16.76
N SER A 15 -0.91 10.62 -17.42
CA SER A 15 -0.56 9.34 -16.84
C SER A 15 -0.10 9.56 -15.41
N LEU A 16 -0.94 9.18 -14.45
CA LEU A 16 -0.61 9.10 -13.03
C LEU A 16 0.53 8.09 -12.74
N SER A 17 1.11 7.49 -13.79
CA SER A 17 2.11 6.43 -13.73
C SER A 17 3.57 6.90 -13.69
N GLN A 18 3.87 8.21 -13.60
CA GLN A 18 5.25 8.71 -13.64
C GLN A 18 5.69 9.65 -12.51
N LEU A 19 4.87 9.84 -11.48
CA LEU A 19 5.38 10.50 -10.27
C LEU A 19 6.23 9.48 -9.52
N ALA A 20 7.52 9.79 -9.36
CA ALA A 20 8.38 9.07 -8.42
C ALA A 20 7.62 8.91 -7.10
N PRO A 21 7.67 7.73 -6.45
CA PRO A 21 6.94 7.48 -5.23
C PRO A 21 7.24 8.63 -4.26
N PRO A 22 6.21 9.22 -3.61
CA PRO A 22 6.45 10.29 -2.66
C PRO A 22 7.47 9.81 -1.63
N PRO A 23 8.24 10.70 -0.97
CA PRO A 23 9.18 10.30 0.06
C PRO A 23 8.53 9.32 1.05
N LEU A 24 9.26 8.32 1.55
CA LEU A 24 8.71 7.27 2.43
C LEU A 24 7.90 7.84 3.61
N LEU A 25 8.31 8.99 4.13
CA LEU A 25 7.60 9.70 5.21
C LEU A 25 6.22 10.22 4.77
N GLU A 26 6.10 10.71 3.54
CA GLU A 26 4.83 11.14 2.96
C GLU A 26 3.95 9.93 2.63
N GLN A 27 4.53 8.83 2.13
CA GLN A 27 3.79 7.59 1.87
C GLN A 27 3.11 7.07 3.13
N VAL A 28 3.87 6.95 4.22
CA VAL A 28 3.34 6.48 5.51
C VAL A 28 2.23 7.40 6.04
N LYS A 29 2.36 8.71 5.86
CA LYS A 29 1.32 9.69 6.25
C LYS A 29 0.05 9.55 5.41
N ILE A 30 0.18 9.33 4.11
CA ILE A 30 -0.96 9.13 3.22
C ILE A 30 -1.66 7.80 3.55
N ILE A 31 -0.89 6.73 3.79
CA ILE A 31 -1.42 5.43 4.22
C ILE A 31 -2.20 5.56 5.53
N GLU A 32 -1.64 6.21 6.54
CA GLU A 32 -2.33 6.44 7.83
C GLU A 32 -3.66 7.20 7.64
N MET A 33 -3.64 8.24 6.81
CA MET A 33 -4.84 9.01 6.48
C MET A 33 -5.88 8.15 5.76
N LEU A 34 -5.48 7.33 4.79
CA LEU A 34 -6.36 6.44 4.04
C LEU A 34 -6.94 5.34 4.94
N LEU A 35 -6.15 4.77 5.83
CA LEU A 35 -6.61 3.79 6.83
C LEU A 35 -7.64 4.41 7.77
N LYS A 36 -7.37 5.62 8.27
CA LYS A 36 -8.30 6.34 9.13
C LYS A 36 -9.61 6.68 8.41
N ALA A 37 -9.51 7.18 7.17
CA ALA A 37 -10.68 7.47 6.35
C ALA A 37 -11.49 6.19 6.06
N PHE A 38 -10.83 5.07 5.82
CA PHE A 38 -11.47 3.77 5.60
C PHE A 38 -12.16 3.24 6.87
N ALA A 39 -11.58 3.45 8.04
CA ALA A 39 -12.20 3.09 9.31
C ALA A 39 -13.42 3.96 9.66
N GLU A 40 -13.44 5.22 9.22
CA GLU A 40 -14.56 6.15 9.42
C GLU A 40 -15.66 5.99 8.36
N ALA A 41 -15.32 5.50 7.17
CA ALA A 41 -16.27 5.25 6.09
C ALA A 41 -17.03 3.93 6.29
N PRO A 42 -18.35 3.88 6.06
CA PRO A 42 -19.07 2.62 5.98
C PRO A 42 -18.48 1.76 4.84
N PRO A 43 -18.19 0.47 5.08
CA PRO A 43 -17.73 -0.42 4.01
C PRO A 43 -18.82 -0.50 2.94
N GLN A 44 -18.48 -0.11 1.70
CA GLN A 44 -19.37 -0.25 0.57
C GLN A 44 -19.30 -1.67 0.01
N GLU A 45 -20.46 -2.25 -0.31
CA GLU A 45 -20.50 -3.54 -0.99
C GLU A 45 -19.77 -3.43 -2.35
N GLY A 46 -18.81 -4.34 -2.56
CA GLY A 46 -17.96 -4.33 -3.75
C GLY A 46 -16.63 -3.57 -3.61
N SER A 47 -16.37 -2.92 -2.47
CA SER A 47 -15.05 -2.36 -2.19
C SER A 47 -14.00 -3.45 -2.03
N VAL A 48 -12.86 -3.28 -2.70
CA VAL A 48 -11.69 -4.17 -2.59
C VAL A 48 -10.74 -3.61 -1.54
N ALA A 49 -10.34 -4.46 -0.61
CA ALA A 49 -9.31 -4.16 0.37
C ALA A 49 -8.23 -5.26 0.36
N TYR A 50 -7.00 -4.85 0.63
CA TYR A 50 -5.82 -5.71 0.67
C TYR A 50 -5.42 -5.94 2.12
N LEU A 51 -5.03 -7.16 2.46
CA LEU A 51 -4.49 -7.47 3.78
C LEU A 51 -2.99 -7.20 3.78
N VAL A 52 -2.56 -6.41 4.74
CA VAL A 52 -1.15 -6.13 4.99
C VAL A 52 -0.80 -6.53 6.42
N SER A 53 0.31 -7.25 6.60
CA SER A 53 0.83 -7.60 7.92
C SER A 53 0.96 -6.37 8.81
N ARG A 54 0.45 -6.46 10.04
CA ARG A 54 0.65 -5.38 11.02
C ARG A 54 2.13 -5.21 11.36
N THR A 55 2.94 -6.27 11.32
CA THR A 55 4.38 -6.16 11.58
C THR A 55 5.09 -5.28 10.55
N TRP A 56 4.65 -5.33 9.29
CA TRP A 56 5.17 -4.45 8.24
C TRP A 56 4.66 -3.02 8.43
N VAL A 57 3.38 -2.84 8.74
CA VAL A 57 2.78 -1.52 9.03
C VAL A 57 3.47 -0.84 10.22
N ASP A 58 3.72 -1.56 11.30
CA ASP A 58 4.40 -1.05 12.49
C ASP A 58 5.86 -0.65 12.19
N LYS A 59 6.55 -1.41 11.33
CA LYS A 59 7.88 -1.03 10.82
C LYS A 59 7.79 0.26 9.99
N ALA A 60 6.78 0.37 9.13
CA ALA A 60 6.54 1.55 8.31
C ALA A 60 6.27 2.81 9.18
N LEU A 61 5.44 2.65 10.21
CA LEU A 61 5.14 3.70 11.18
C LEU A 61 6.37 4.04 12.05
N SER A 62 7.18 3.05 12.44
CA SER A 62 8.38 3.27 13.24
C SER A 62 9.47 4.06 12.49
N LEU A 63 9.53 3.92 11.16
CA LEU A 63 10.41 4.74 10.31
C LEU A 63 10.05 6.22 10.31
N ARG A 64 8.77 6.56 10.51
CA ARG A 64 8.32 7.95 10.68
C ARG A 64 8.85 8.56 11.99
N THR A 65 8.89 7.77 13.08
CA THR A 65 9.31 8.21 14.41
C THR A 65 10.83 8.16 14.61
N GLY A 66 11.53 7.35 13.82
CA GLY A 66 12.92 6.95 14.02
C GLY A 66 13.98 7.75 13.27
N SER A 67 13.95 9.09 13.29
CA SER A 67 15.10 9.90 12.83
C SER A 67 16.08 10.31 13.96
N LYS A 68 15.93 9.79 15.20
CA LYS A 68 16.79 10.24 16.31
C LYS A 68 17.25 9.21 17.35
N SER A 69 16.95 7.91 17.24
CA SER A 69 17.32 6.95 18.31
C SER A 69 17.63 5.51 17.88
N ALA A 70 18.22 5.29 16.70
CA ALA A 70 18.75 3.97 16.32
C ALA A 70 20.29 3.98 16.26
N ALA A 71 20.93 4.40 17.35
CA ALA A 71 22.34 4.11 17.59
C ALA A 71 22.44 2.71 18.24
N ALA A 72 22.55 1.69 17.39
CA ALA A 72 23.14 0.35 17.63
C ALA A 72 22.41 -0.69 16.76
N GLY A 73 22.94 -0.96 15.56
CA GLY A 73 22.58 -2.16 14.79
C GLY A 73 21.56 -1.99 13.66
N ALA A 74 21.19 -0.76 13.29
CA ALA A 74 20.30 -0.54 12.15
C ALA A 74 21.07 -0.70 10.83
N GLU A 75 21.12 -1.93 10.32
CA GLU A 75 21.11 -2.13 8.88
C GLU A 75 20.03 -1.22 8.30
N SER A 76 20.41 -0.39 7.33
CA SER A 76 19.54 0.47 6.52
C SER A 76 18.08 0.01 6.55
N ILE A 77 17.26 0.64 7.41
CA ILE A 77 15.84 0.30 7.50
C ILE A 77 15.17 0.95 6.28
N SER A 78 15.37 0.35 5.12
CA SER A 78 14.50 0.56 3.98
C SER A 78 13.20 -0.15 4.31
N LEU A 79 12.06 0.52 4.10
CA LEU A 79 10.81 -0.20 3.92
C LEU A 79 11.04 -1.14 2.74
N GLY A 80 11.22 -2.42 3.05
CA GLY A 80 11.31 -3.47 2.06
C GLY A 80 9.94 -3.70 1.41
N PRO A 81 9.86 -4.60 0.42
CA PRO A 81 8.58 -5.03 -0.12
C PRO A 81 7.64 -5.48 1.01
N VAL A 82 6.33 -5.36 0.75
CA VAL A 82 5.31 -5.82 1.70
C VAL A 82 5.52 -7.30 1.99
N ASP A 83 5.74 -7.61 3.26
CA ASP A 83 5.90 -8.97 3.75
C ASP A 83 4.64 -9.39 4.52
N ASN A 84 3.91 -10.34 3.95
CA ASN A 84 2.69 -10.92 4.50
C ASN A 84 2.91 -12.37 4.96
N THR A 85 4.16 -12.82 5.09
CA THR A 85 4.49 -14.21 5.43
C THR A 85 3.93 -14.62 6.79
N ASP A 86 3.76 -13.68 7.71
CA ASP A 86 3.21 -13.88 9.06
C ASP A 86 1.69 -14.16 9.07
N ILE A 87 0.95 -13.72 8.05
CA ILE A 87 -0.50 -13.94 7.93
C ILE A 87 -0.87 -15.11 7.00
N ILE A 88 0.13 -15.64 6.28
CA ILE A 88 -0.03 -16.76 5.35
C ILE A 88 0.25 -18.07 6.09
N GLN A 89 -0.69 -19.00 6.00
CA GLN A 89 -0.55 -20.35 6.56
C GLN A 89 0.23 -21.26 5.62
N GLU A 90 -0.18 -21.32 4.36
CA GLU A 90 0.41 -22.20 3.36
C GLU A 90 0.09 -21.69 1.94
N THR A 91 1.02 -21.92 1.01
CA THR A 91 0.79 -21.73 -0.42
C THR A 91 0.65 -23.10 -1.07
N ILE A 92 -0.55 -23.41 -1.53
CA ILE A 92 -0.89 -24.68 -2.16
C ILE A 92 -0.83 -24.49 -3.67
N LYS A 93 -0.10 -25.36 -4.37
CA LYS A 93 -0.10 -25.36 -5.83
C LYS A 93 -1.17 -26.30 -6.35
N ASP A 94 -2.17 -25.76 -7.03
CA ASP A 94 -3.20 -26.55 -7.68
C ASP A 94 -2.59 -27.37 -8.84
N SER A 95 -3.24 -28.47 -9.19
CA SER A 95 -3.01 -29.27 -10.39
C SER A 95 -2.97 -28.47 -11.69
N SER A 96 -3.66 -27.32 -11.73
CA SER A 96 -3.62 -26.34 -12.82
C SER A 96 -2.33 -25.49 -12.86
N GLY A 97 -1.43 -25.67 -11.89
CA GLY A 97 -0.20 -24.87 -11.72
C GLY A 97 -0.41 -23.49 -11.10
N ARG A 98 -1.63 -23.18 -10.62
CA ARG A 98 -1.96 -21.92 -9.96
C ARG A 98 -1.63 -22.00 -8.47
N ASP A 99 -1.05 -20.93 -7.94
CA ASP A 99 -0.77 -20.81 -6.51
C ASP A 99 -2.02 -20.31 -5.77
N PHE A 100 -2.43 -21.06 -4.75
CA PHE A 100 -3.49 -20.69 -3.83
C PHE A 100 -2.86 -20.37 -2.49
N VAL A 101 -3.00 -19.12 -2.05
CA VAL A 101 -2.47 -18.66 -0.76
C VAL A 101 -3.58 -18.79 0.28
N ARG A 102 -3.34 -19.62 1.30
CA ARG A 102 -4.24 -19.81 2.43
C ARG A 102 -3.80 -18.90 3.58
N LEU A 103 -4.72 -18.06 4.06
CA LEU A 103 -4.50 -17.24 5.25
C LEU A 103 -4.69 -18.07 6.53
N ILE A 104 -3.98 -17.69 7.60
CA ILE A 104 -4.13 -18.35 8.90
C ILE A 104 -5.54 -18.07 9.43
N PRO A 105 -6.35 -19.13 9.73
CA PRO A 105 -7.68 -18.96 10.25
C PRO A 105 -7.64 -18.43 11.68
N GLY A 106 -8.59 -17.56 12.02
CA GLY A 106 -8.69 -16.97 13.36
C GLY A 106 -7.81 -15.75 13.59
N LEU A 107 -7.08 -15.27 12.57
CA LEU A 107 -6.45 -13.95 12.64
C LEU A 107 -7.54 -12.86 12.60
N GLY A 108 -7.46 -11.93 13.54
CA GLY A 108 -8.26 -10.71 13.55
C GLY A 108 -7.46 -9.49 13.12
N ASN A 109 -8.10 -8.33 13.27
CA ASN A 109 -7.49 -7.02 13.04
C ASN A 109 -6.30 -6.73 13.99
N GLU A 110 -5.91 -7.64 14.88
CA GLU A 110 -4.66 -7.51 15.64
C GLU A 110 -3.42 -7.92 14.85
N SER A 111 -3.56 -8.77 13.82
CA SER A 111 -2.44 -9.36 13.08
C SER A 111 -2.24 -8.74 11.70
N PHE A 112 -3.29 -8.14 11.14
CA PHE A 112 -3.24 -7.46 9.85
C PHE A 112 -4.03 -6.15 9.89
N GLU A 113 -3.72 -5.29 8.93
CA GLU A 113 -4.41 -4.05 8.67
C GLU A 113 -5.04 -4.11 7.27
N LEU A 114 -6.24 -3.56 7.11
CA LEU A 114 -6.96 -3.53 5.83
C LEU A 114 -6.60 -2.27 5.06
N PHE A 115 -5.94 -2.44 3.92
CA PHE A 115 -5.55 -1.35 3.05
C PHE A 115 -6.61 -1.16 1.96
N PRO A 116 -7.18 0.04 1.80
CA PRO A 116 -7.96 0.34 0.61
C PRO A 116 -7.06 0.28 -0.63
N GLU A 117 -7.66 0.06 -1.80
CA GLU A 117 -6.94 -0.02 -3.07
C GLU A 117 -5.99 1.17 -3.31
N ASP A 118 -6.42 2.38 -2.94
CA ASP A 118 -5.59 3.59 -3.06
C ASP A 118 -4.34 3.55 -2.18
N ALA A 119 -4.45 2.99 -0.96
CA ALA A 119 -3.29 2.83 -0.08
C ALA A 119 -2.37 1.72 -0.59
N TRP A 120 -2.93 0.64 -1.14
CA TRP A 120 -2.16 -0.45 -1.71
C TRP A 120 -1.32 -0.01 -2.93
N LYS A 121 -1.93 0.76 -3.84
CA LYS A 121 -1.24 1.35 -5.00
C LYS A 121 -0.09 2.28 -4.63
N LEU A 122 -0.08 2.80 -3.40
CA LEU A 122 0.94 3.72 -2.93
C LEU A 122 2.19 2.98 -2.43
N VAL A 123 2.03 1.71 -2.03
CA VAL A 123 3.08 0.85 -1.49
C VAL A 123 3.72 -0.04 -2.58
N MET A 124 3.00 -0.30 -3.68
CA MET A 124 3.41 -1.15 -4.81
C MET A 124 3.98 -0.33 -5.96
#